data_AF-A0A7W0JIW6-F1
#
_entry.id   AF-A0A7W0JIW6-F1
#
_cell.length_a   1.000
_cell.length_b   1.000
_cell.length_c   1.000
_cell.angle_alpha   90.00
_cell.angle_beta   90.00
_cell.angle_gamma   90.00
#
_symmetry.space_group_name_H-M   'P 1'
#
loop_
_entity.id
_entity.type
_entity.pdbx_description
1 polymer ?
#
loop_
_entity_poly.entity_id
_entity_poly.type
_entity_poly.pdbx_seq_one_letter_code
_entity_poly.pdbx_strand_id
1 'polypeptide(L)'
;MTFKKYQFLKPLNVLVLCLCITSSGFSQSPEAPVPDRTPARKDLSMERALLFSQLQALEKETLEFNNPLAEALAKAEIAEAAWELDLSWAKKVLRAAYKLVLPTAEQNQGQNSPAGSVPLMLDAAGRARRKIRLRVLEVARRDKDFVNELIELEGENLGAYGKHFASAALADQAIEAGDVNASADYILQGIKADPTQGTAPDIINRVAMRDRTLADRLILQYISELRGFPINSGNQSDVRAFFILSGLIRPRLIIDPSIKIQPPGSEVMRAYISYMLEALNMLEQKEPGYLQRRRRLLLS
;
A
#
# COMPACT_ATOMS: atom_id res chain seq x y z
N MET A 1 -40.89 10.51 6.85
CA MET A 1 -39.74 11.08 7.60
C MET A 1 -38.70 11.52 6.58
N THR A 2 -38.59 12.83 6.39
CA THR A 2 -37.89 13.51 5.31
C THR A 2 -36.42 13.76 5.67
N PHE A 3 -35.49 13.24 4.87
CA PHE A 3 -34.06 13.53 4.99
C PHE A 3 -33.77 14.94 4.44
N LYS A 4 -33.29 15.82 5.32
CA LYS A 4 -32.78 17.15 4.95
C LYS A 4 -31.43 17.02 4.24
N LYS A 5 -31.38 17.48 2.99
CA LYS A 5 -30.16 17.81 2.26
C LYS A 5 -29.49 19.01 2.93
N TYR A 6 -28.23 18.87 3.34
CA TYR A 6 -27.36 20.01 3.65
C TYR A 6 -26.47 20.28 2.43
N GLN A 7 -26.87 21.25 1.62
CA GLN A 7 -25.97 22.04 0.79
C GLN A 7 -25.42 23.16 1.67
N PHE A 8 -24.10 23.35 1.75
CA PHE A 8 -23.51 24.68 1.98
C PHE A 8 -22.04 24.70 1.50
N LEU A 9 -21.83 25.45 0.40
CA LEU A 9 -20.68 26.29 0.06
C LEU A 9 -19.27 25.68 -0.17
N LYS A 10 -18.89 25.61 -1.45
CA LYS A 10 -17.60 26.10 -1.99
C LYS A 10 -17.76 27.60 -2.35
N PRO A 11 -16.72 28.42 -2.60
CA PRO A 11 -15.34 28.07 -2.96
C PRO A 11 -14.22 28.88 -2.26
N LEU A 12 -13.01 28.31 -2.13
CA LEU A 12 -11.80 29.11 -1.98
C LEU A 12 -10.72 28.62 -2.94
N ASN A 13 -10.16 29.60 -3.64
CA ASN A 13 -9.22 29.55 -4.74
C ASN A 13 -7.96 28.74 -4.43
N VAL A 14 -7.64 27.77 -5.28
CA VAL A 14 -6.26 27.36 -5.53
C VAL A 14 -6.05 27.44 -7.03
N LEU A 15 -5.35 28.50 -7.43
CA LEU A 15 -4.95 28.82 -8.78
C LEU A 15 -3.82 27.86 -9.18
N VAL A 16 -4.16 26.74 -9.84
CA VAL A 16 -3.16 25.87 -10.49
C VAL A 16 -2.97 26.38 -11.91
N LEU A 17 -1.78 26.96 -12.14
CA LEU A 17 -1.32 27.47 -13.42
C LEU A 17 -1.07 26.29 -14.39
N CYS A 18 -2.10 25.86 -15.12
CA CYS A 18 -1.97 24.94 -16.25
C CYS A 18 -1.37 25.69 -17.45
N LEU A 19 -0.05 25.62 -17.62
CA LEU A 19 0.62 26.06 -18.84
C LEU A 19 0.32 25.06 -19.98
N CYS A 20 -0.35 25.57 -21.01
CA CYS A 20 -0.75 24.89 -22.23
C CYS A 20 0.44 24.30 -22.99
N ILE A 21 0.51 22.97 -23.09
CA ILE A 21 1.31 22.29 -24.12
C ILE A 21 0.47 22.27 -25.40
N THR A 22 0.59 23.30 -26.23
CA THR A 22 0.15 23.25 -27.62
C THR A 22 1.19 22.54 -28.46
N SER A 23 0.84 21.35 -28.95
CA SER A 23 1.53 20.65 -30.04
C SER A 23 1.32 21.41 -31.34
N SER A 24 2.33 22.16 -31.80
CA SER A 24 2.38 22.68 -33.16
C SER A 24 3.27 21.79 -34.02
N GLY A 25 2.68 21.26 -35.08
CA GLY A 25 3.30 20.33 -36.02
C GLY A 25 4.45 20.92 -36.83
N PHE A 26 5.21 20.00 -37.40
CA PHE A 26 6.33 20.19 -38.31
C PHE A 26 6.02 21.13 -39.48
N SER A 27 6.93 22.07 -39.72
CA SER A 27 7.20 22.61 -41.06
C SER A 27 8.68 23.01 -41.13
N GLN A 28 9.40 22.53 -42.16
CA GLN A 28 10.82 22.75 -42.39
C GLN A 28 11.07 24.01 -43.22
N SER A 29 12.01 24.87 -42.81
CA SER A 29 12.97 25.67 -43.63
C SER A 29 13.51 26.89 -42.86
N PRO A 30 14.61 27.51 -43.30
CA PRO A 30 15.98 27.03 -43.47
C PRO A 30 16.87 27.57 -42.32
N GLU A 31 18.14 27.14 -42.26
CA GLU A 31 19.14 27.46 -41.22
C GLU A 31 19.07 28.89 -40.66
N ALA A 32 18.53 29.02 -39.45
CA ALA A 32 18.73 30.17 -38.59
C ALA A 32 19.96 29.93 -37.70
N PRO A 33 20.71 30.99 -37.33
CA PRO A 33 21.87 30.85 -36.44
C PRO A 33 21.38 30.20 -35.15
N VAL A 34 22.04 29.12 -34.71
CA VAL A 34 21.74 28.45 -33.43
C VAL A 34 21.73 29.53 -32.35
N PRO A 35 20.57 29.93 -31.79
CA PRO A 35 20.57 30.86 -30.68
C PRO A 35 21.30 30.13 -29.56
N ASP A 36 22.33 30.77 -29.05
CA ASP A 36 23.11 30.33 -27.92
C ASP A 36 22.12 29.89 -26.82
N ARG A 37 22.00 28.58 -26.58
CA ARG A 37 21.00 27.98 -25.67
C ARG A 37 21.34 28.24 -24.19
N THR A 38 22.35 29.07 -23.95
CA THR A 38 23.01 29.31 -22.68
C THR A 38 22.25 30.25 -21.73
N PRO A 39 21.50 31.30 -22.17
CA PRO A 39 20.71 32.14 -21.27
C PRO A 39 19.51 31.37 -20.69
N ALA A 40 18.70 30.74 -21.54
CA ALA A 40 17.50 30.01 -21.12
C ALA A 40 17.82 28.83 -20.17
N ARG A 41 18.95 28.16 -20.34
CA ARG A 41 19.40 27.08 -19.45
C ARG A 41 19.91 27.61 -18.10
N LYS A 42 20.51 28.80 -18.07
CA LYS A 42 20.92 29.48 -16.83
C LYS A 42 19.71 29.97 -16.05
N ASP A 43 18.72 30.56 -16.70
CA ASP A 43 17.49 31.04 -16.06
C ASP A 43 16.72 29.90 -15.39
N LEU A 44 16.56 28.76 -16.09
CA LEU A 44 15.95 27.55 -15.50
C LEU A 44 16.74 27.00 -14.32
N SER A 45 18.07 27.09 -14.34
CA SER A 45 18.90 26.62 -13.21
C SER A 45 18.76 27.53 -11.98
N MET A 46 18.64 28.84 -12.17
CA MET A 46 18.42 29.80 -11.09
C MET A 46 17.02 29.65 -10.50
N GLU A 47 16.01 29.45 -11.34
CA GLU A 47 14.63 29.21 -10.89
C GLU A 47 14.51 27.92 -10.06
N ARG A 48 15.13 26.83 -10.50
CA ARG A 48 15.17 25.57 -9.73
C ARG A 48 15.87 25.74 -8.39
N ALA A 49 16.99 26.46 -8.34
CA ALA A 49 17.70 26.74 -7.09
C ALA A 49 16.85 27.59 -6.13
N LEU A 50 16.13 28.59 -6.65
CA LEU A 50 15.21 29.41 -5.87
C LEU A 50 14.06 28.58 -5.30
N LEU A 51 13.39 27.77 -6.14
CA LEU A 51 12.31 26.87 -5.70
C LEU A 51 12.79 25.90 -4.63
N PHE A 52 13.97 25.31 -4.81
CA PHE A 52 14.53 24.41 -3.81
C PHE A 52 14.82 25.14 -2.49
N SER A 53 15.38 26.34 -2.53
CA SER A 53 15.60 27.16 -1.33
C SER A 53 14.29 27.50 -0.62
N GLN A 54 13.21 27.75 -1.36
CA GLN A 54 11.88 28.01 -0.78
C GLN A 54 11.32 26.76 -0.09
N LEU A 55 11.46 25.58 -0.71
CA LEU A 55 11.05 24.31 -0.09
C LEU A 55 11.85 24.02 1.18
N GLN A 56 13.15 24.35 1.21
CA GLN A 56 13.96 24.23 2.42
C GLN A 56 13.53 25.19 3.53
N ALA A 57 13.09 26.40 3.19
CA ALA A 57 12.53 27.33 4.17
C ALA A 57 11.20 26.80 4.74
N LEU A 58 10.29 26.35 3.88
CA LEU A 58 9.02 25.73 4.29
C LEU A 58 9.24 24.51 5.20
N GLU A 59 10.24 23.68 4.90
CA GLU A 59 10.57 22.52 5.73
C GLU A 59 10.99 22.93 7.14
N LYS A 60 11.75 24.02 7.30
CA LYS A 60 12.11 24.55 8.61
C LYS A 60 10.91 25.11 9.37
N GLU A 61 10.02 25.82 8.67
CA GLU A 61 8.78 26.35 9.25
C GLU A 61 7.86 25.25 9.78
N THR A 62 7.91 24.03 9.23
CA THR A 62 7.11 22.91 9.78
C THR A 62 7.46 22.57 11.22
N LEU A 63 8.66 22.94 11.72
CA LEU A 63 9.05 22.73 13.13
C LEU A 63 8.27 23.61 14.10
N GLU A 64 7.60 24.66 13.61
CA GLU A 64 6.75 25.54 14.41
C GLU A 64 5.36 24.91 14.67
N PHE A 65 5.07 23.77 14.05
CA PHE A 65 3.78 23.10 14.22
C PHE A 65 3.71 22.39 15.57
N ASN A 66 2.71 22.75 16.38
CA ASN A 66 2.45 22.10 17.68
C ASN A 66 1.92 20.65 17.56
N ASN A 67 1.75 20.12 16.35
CA ASN A 67 1.13 18.82 16.10
C ASN A 67 2.03 17.97 15.15
N PRO A 68 2.60 16.84 15.64
CA PRO A 68 3.46 15.97 14.84
C PRO A 68 2.80 15.42 13.57
N LEU A 69 1.47 15.24 13.57
CA LEU A 69 0.74 14.77 12.38
C LEU A 69 0.66 15.84 11.30
N ALA A 70 0.50 17.11 11.70
CA ALA A 70 0.51 18.22 10.75
C ALA A 70 1.91 18.42 10.18
N GLU A 71 2.93 18.32 11.03
CA GLU A 71 4.35 18.41 10.61
C GLU A 71 4.68 17.31 9.60
N ALA A 72 4.34 16.05 9.91
CA ALA A 72 4.60 14.92 9.03
C ALA A 72 3.91 15.06 7.66
N LEU A 73 2.64 15.48 7.64
CA LEU A 73 1.92 15.68 6.39
C LEU A 73 2.56 16.79 5.56
N ALA A 74 2.88 17.94 6.16
CA ALA A 74 3.55 19.02 5.45
C ALA A 74 4.91 18.61 4.90
N LYS A 75 5.73 17.90 5.70
CA LYS A 75 7.00 17.34 5.23
C LYS A 75 6.82 16.37 4.07
N ALA A 76 5.76 15.55 4.06
CA ALA A 76 5.48 14.64 2.94
C ALA A 76 5.18 15.39 1.64
N GLU A 77 4.34 16.43 1.69
CA GLU A 77 4.02 17.25 0.51
C GLU A 77 5.23 18.08 0.02
N ILE A 78 6.02 18.63 0.94
CA ILE A 78 7.26 19.36 0.60
C ILE A 78 8.25 18.42 -0.09
N ALA A 79 8.40 17.21 0.42
CA ALA A 79 9.32 16.25 -0.17
C ALA A 79 8.84 15.73 -1.53
N GLU A 80 7.52 15.62 -1.75
CA GLU A 80 6.99 15.34 -3.09
C GLU A 80 7.38 16.44 -4.08
N ALA A 81 7.19 17.71 -3.71
CA ALA A 81 7.55 18.85 -4.55
C ALA A 81 9.07 18.93 -4.81
N ALA A 82 9.89 18.53 -3.84
CA ALA A 82 11.35 18.53 -3.96
C ALA A 82 11.92 17.31 -4.68
N TRP A 83 11.12 16.28 -4.96
CA TRP A 83 11.60 14.98 -5.44
C TRP A 83 12.48 15.09 -6.69
N GLU A 84 12.06 15.89 -7.67
CA GLU A 84 12.78 16.13 -8.92
C GLU A 84 13.86 17.21 -8.80
N LEU A 85 13.91 17.96 -7.69
CA LEU A 85 14.87 19.04 -7.46
C LEU A 85 16.12 18.53 -6.73
N ASP A 86 15.94 17.76 -5.66
CA ASP A 86 17.00 17.09 -4.89
C ASP A 86 16.44 15.82 -4.26
N LEU A 87 16.67 14.68 -4.92
CA LEU A 87 16.18 13.37 -4.48
C LEU A 87 16.70 12.97 -3.10
N SER A 88 17.96 13.26 -2.80
CA SER A 88 18.58 12.89 -1.52
C SER A 88 17.93 13.65 -0.37
N TRP A 89 17.71 14.95 -0.57
CA TRP A 89 17.02 15.79 0.39
C TRP A 89 15.55 15.40 0.54
N ALA A 90 14.83 15.15 -0.56
CA ALA A 90 13.44 14.69 -0.52
C ALA A 90 13.29 13.37 0.27
N LYS A 91 14.16 12.38 0.04
CA LYS A 91 14.20 11.13 0.83
C LYS A 91 14.46 11.40 2.31
N LYS A 92 15.38 12.32 2.64
CA LYS A 92 15.65 12.72 4.04
C LYS A 92 14.39 13.28 4.70
N VAL A 93 13.68 14.18 4.03
CA VAL A 93 12.45 14.82 4.55
C VAL A 93 11.31 13.80 4.69
N LEU A 94 11.10 12.91 3.70
CA LEU A 94 10.10 11.84 3.81
C LEU A 94 10.39 10.88 4.96
N ARG A 95 11.66 10.51 5.16
CA ARG A 95 12.05 9.66 6.29
C ARG A 95 11.73 10.33 7.63
N ALA A 96 11.96 11.63 7.74
CA ALA A 96 11.58 12.40 8.93
C ALA A 96 10.05 12.41 9.12
N ALA A 97 9.30 12.69 8.06
CA ALA A 97 7.83 12.64 8.07
C ALA A 97 7.31 11.27 8.53
N TYR A 98 7.89 10.18 8.01
CA TYR A 98 7.48 8.83 8.34
C TYR A 98 7.70 8.51 9.82
N LYS A 99 8.86 8.89 10.37
CA LYS A 99 9.20 8.65 11.78
C LYS A 99 8.25 9.37 12.74
N LEU A 100 7.76 10.56 12.38
CA LEU A 100 6.80 11.33 13.19
C LEU A 100 5.42 10.65 13.32
N VAL A 101 5.07 9.75 12.39
CA VAL A 101 3.75 9.07 12.35
C VAL A 101 3.82 7.59 12.71
N LEU A 102 4.99 7.10 13.11
CA LEU A 102 5.10 5.82 13.81
C LEU A 102 4.51 5.99 15.22
N PRO A 103 3.90 4.94 15.80
CA PRO A 103 3.48 5.01 17.20
C PRO A 103 4.69 5.22 18.12
N THR A 104 4.44 5.89 19.24
CA THR A 104 5.44 6.01 20.32
C THR A 104 5.56 4.69 21.08
N ALA A 105 6.65 4.51 21.84
CA ALA A 105 6.88 3.30 22.65
C ALA A 105 5.69 2.91 23.55
N GLU A 106 4.96 3.88 24.07
CA GLU A 106 3.76 3.68 24.90
C GLU A 106 2.54 3.16 24.10
N GLN A 107 2.56 3.32 22.77
CA GLN A 107 1.51 2.94 21.82
C GLN A 107 1.90 1.71 20.97
N ASN A 108 3.06 1.08 21.24
CA ASN A 108 3.65 -0.03 20.48
C ASN A 108 2.96 -1.40 20.70
N GLN A 109 1.64 -1.43 20.81
CA GLN A 109 0.91 -2.71 20.93
C GLN A 109 1.14 -3.63 19.71
N GLY A 110 1.41 -3.06 18.53
CA GLY A 110 1.70 -3.82 17.31
C GLY A 110 3.07 -4.47 17.27
N GLN A 111 4.10 -3.85 17.86
CA GLN A 111 5.50 -4.31 17.75
C GLN A 111 5.71 -5.71 18.33
N ASN A 112 5.01 -6.03 19.43
CA ASN A 112 5.12 -7.31 20.12
C ASN A 112 4.07 -8.33 19.66
N SER A 113 3.21 -7.98 18.70
CA SER A 113 2.19 -8.88 18.21
C SER A 113 2.83 -9.87 17.23
N PRO A 114 2.85 -11.19 17.53
CA PRO A 114 3.38 -12.17 16.59
C PRO A 114 2.57 -12.19 15.30
N ALA A 115 3.18 -12.61 14.20
CA ALA A 115 2.44 -12.91 12.98
C ALA A 115 1.28 -13.88 13.30
N GLY A 116 0.14 -13.72 12.63
CA GLY A 116 -1.08 -14.47 12.98
C GLY A 116 -1.92 -13.84 14.08
N SER A 117 -1.48 -12.72 14.68
CA SER A 117 -2.30 -11.98 15.63
C SER A 117 -3.52 -11.34 14.97
N VAL A 118 -4.59 -11.17 15.75
CA VAL A 118 -5.75 -10.40 15.31
C VAL A 118 -5.32 -8.94 15.09
N PRO A 119 -5.66 -8.31 13.95
CA PRO A 119 -5.39 -6.90 13.72
C PRO A 119 -5.92 -6.01 14.85
N LEU A 120 -5.08 -5.10 15.33
CA LEU A 120 -5.50 -4.10 16.30
C LEU A 120 -6.48 -3.13 15.64
N MET A 121 -7.64 -2.92 16.28
CA MET A 121 -8.55 -1.87 15.86
C MET A 121 -7.95 -0.51 16.14
N LEU A 122 -7.69 0.27 15.09
CA LEU A 122 -7.13 1.61 15.22
C LEU A 122 -8.19 2.59 15.72
N ASP A 123 -7.82 3.38 16.72
CA ASP A 123 -8.56 4.58 17.13
C ASP A 123 -8.41 5.72 16.11
N ALA A 124 -8.99 6.89 16.41
CA ALA A 124 -8.93 8.03 15.49
C ALA A 124 -7.49 8.50 15.21
N ALA A 125 -6.63 8.50 16.23
CA ALA A 125 -5.23 8.91 16.11
C ALA A 125 -4.43 7.90 15.26
N GLY A 126 -4.61 6.60 15.50
CA GLY A 126 -4.03 5.53 14.70
C GLY A 126 -4.45 5.58 13.24
N ARG A 127 -5.72 5.89 12.96
CA ARG A 127 -6.21 6.09 11.58
C ARG A 127 -5.58 7.31 10.91
N ALA A 128 -5.42 8.42 11.63
CA ALA A 128 -4.77 9.62 11.10
C ALA A 128 -3.29 9.38 10.77
N ARG A 129 -2.54 8.76 11.69
CA ARG A 129 -1.15 8.33 11.45
C ARG A 129 -1.03 7.42 10.24
N ARG A 130 -1.91 6.42 10.14
CA ARG A 130 -1.97 5.51 9.00
C ARG A 130 -2.19 6.25 7.68
N LYS A 131 -3.10 7.22 7.64
CA LYS A 131 -3.36 8.02 6.42
C LYS A 131 -2.09 8.75 5.96
N ILE A 132 -1.32 9.31 6.88
CA ILE A 132 -0.07 10.01 6.54
C ILE A 132 1.01 9.01 6.11
N ARG A 133 1.14 7.85 6.78
CA ARG A 133 2.06 6.79 6.32
C ARG A 133 1.78 6.36 4.89
N LEU A 134 0.51 6.14 4.54
CA LEU A 134 0.09 5.83 3.17
C LEU A 134 0.51 6.90 2.16
N ARG A 135 0.38 8.18 2.55
CA ARG A 135 0.82 9.30 1.71
C ARG A 135 2.34 9.32 1.52
N VAL A 136 3.10 9.07 2.58
CA VAL A 136 4.57 8.97 2.48
C VAL A 136 5.00 7.81 1.57
N LEU A 137 4.37 6.63 1.72
CA LEU A 137 4.62 5.47 0.86
C LEU A 137 4.26 5.76 -0.61
N GLU A 138 3.17 6.49 -0.85
CA GLU A 138 2.76 6.90 -2.20
C GLU A 138 3.82 7.75 -2.91
N VAL A 139 4.47 8.67 -2.19
CA VAL A 139 5.56 9.48 -2.74
C VAL A 139 6.81 8.62 -2.92
N ALA A 140 7.14 7.81 -1.91
CA ALA A 140 8.36 6.99 -1.89
C ALA A 140 8.37 5.90 -2.96
N ARG A 141 7.21 5.41 -3.43
CA ARG A 141 7.12 4.30 -4.41
C ARG A 141 7.86 4.55 -5.73
N ARG A 142 8.19 5.81 -6.04
CA ARG A 142 9.02 6.20 -7.20
C ARG A 142 10.44 5.63 -7.12
N ASP A 143 10.89 5.22 -5.94
CA ASP A 143 12.19 4.61 -5.70
C ASP A 143 12.02 3.33 -4.88
N LYS A 144 12.27 2.18 -5.54
CA LYS A 144 12.04 0.84 -4.96
C LYS A 144 12.90 0.59 -3.72
N ASP A 145 14.14 1.05 -3.69
CA ASP A 145 15.04 0.81 -2.57
C ASP A 145 14.61 1.63 -1.35
N PHE A 146 14.24 2.89 -1.58
CA PHE A 146 13.79 3.77 -0.51
C PHE A 146 12.43 3.34 0.06
N VAL A 147 11.47 2.94 -0.77
CA VAL A 147 10.19 2.46 -0.24
C VAL A 147 10.35 1.15 0.54
N ASN A 148 11.25 0.25 0.12
CA ASN A 148 11.58 -0.95 0.87
C ASN A 148 12.19 -0.62 2.24
N GLU A 149 13.06 0.40 2.31
CA GLU A 149 13.57 0.90 3.58
C GLU A 149 12.43 1.32 4.54
N LEU A 150 11.41 2.03 4.02
CA LEU A 150 10.26 2.45 4.82
C LEU A 150 9.35 1.28 5.26
N ILE A 151 9.23 0.25 4.43
CA ILE A 151 8.49 -0.99 4.78
C ILE A 151 9.21 -1.72 5.91
N GLU A 152 10.54 -1.84 5.84
CA GLU A 152 11.31 -2.44 6.94
C GLU A 152 11.19 -1.63 8.22
N LEU A 153 11.26 -0.29 8.13
CA LEU A 153 11.04 0.58 9.28
C LEU A 153 9.63 0.43 9.87
N GLU A 154 8.59 0.24 9.05
CA GLU A 154 7.25 -0.06 9.57
C GLU A 154 7.19 -1.45 10.23
N GLY A 155 7.87 -2.45 9.68
CA GLY A 155 8.01 -3.77 10.30
C GLY A 155 8.72 -3.73 11.66
N GLU A 156 9.80 -2.96 11.78
CA GLU A 156 10.54 -2.79 13.03
C GLU A 156 9.69 -2.16 14.15
N ASN A 157 8.76 -1.25 13.79
CA ASN A 157 7.98 -0.48 14.76
C ASN A 157 6.57 -1.04 15.00
N LEU A 158 5.99 -1.74 14.03
CA LEU A 158 4.61 -2.27 14.08
C LEU A 158 4.53 -3.79 13.94
N GLY A 159 5.67 -4.47 13.82
CA GLY A 159 5.74 -5.92 13.65
C GLY A 159 5.25 -6.40 12.29
N ALA A 160 5.00 -7.70 12.22
CA ALA A 160 4.57 -8.41 11.01
C ALA A 160 3.32 -7.79 10.36
N TYR A 161 2.34 -7.37 11.18
CA TYR A 161 1.12 -6.74 10.70
C TYR A 161 1.39 -5.40 9.99
N GLY A 162 2.26 -4.56 10.55
CA GLY A 162 2.61 -3.29 9.92
C GLY A 162 3.30 -3.48 8.58
N LYS A 163 4.25 -4.42 8.52
CA LYS A 163 4.95 -4.77 7.27
C LYS A 163 3.99 -5.33 6.22
N HIS A 164 3.07 -6.22 6.61
CA HIS A 164 2.01 -6.71 5.72
C HIS A 164 1.15 -5.54 5.20
N PHE A 165 0.71 -4.66 6.10
CA PHE A 165 -0.16 -3.56 5.75
C PHE A 165 0.50 -2.56 4.79
N ALA A 166 1.75 -2.16 5.05
CA ALA A 166 2.52 -1.27 4.18
C ALA A 166 2.70 -1.89 2.78
N SER A 167 3.05 -3.18 2.73
CA SER A 167 3.21 -3.91 1.47
C SER A 167 1.89 -3.98 0.70
N ALA A 168 0.77 -4.29 1.37
CA ALA A 168 -0.54 -4.34 0.73
C ALA A 168 -1.00 -2.97 0.20
N ALA A 169 -0.72 -1.88 0.92
CA ALA A 169 -1.00 -0.54 0.44
C ALA A 169 -0.23 -0.19 -0.84
N LEU A 170 1.05 -0.57 -0.91
CA LEU A 170 1.86 -0.38 -2.11
C LEU A 170 1.40 -1.27 -3.26
N ALA A 171 0.98 -2.49 -2.95
CA ALA A 171 0.39 -3.38 -3.94
C ALA A 171 -0.87 -2.78 -4.56
N ASP A 172 -1.75 -2.19 -3.74
CA ASP A 172 -2.97 -1.49 -4.16
C ASP A 172 -2.64 -0.27 -5.05
N GLN A 173 -1.71 0.57 -4.61
CA GLN A 173 -1.27 1.74 -5.39
C GLN A 173 -0.61 1.35 -6.71
N ALA A 174 0.13 0.24 -6.76
CA ALA A 174 0.78 -0.26 -7.97
C ALA A 174 -0.26 -0.77 -8.98
N ILE A 175 -1.25 -1.54 -8.54
CA ILE A 175 -2.30 -2.04 -9.44
C ILE A 175 -3.21 -0.92 -9.96
N GLU A 176 -3.49 0.11 -9.15
CA GLU A 176 -4.20 1.33 -9.61
C GLU A 176 -3.39 2.11 -10.66
N ALA A 177 -2.07 2.16 -10.52
CA ALA A 177 -1.18 2.74 -11.52
C ALA A 177 -0.98 1.86 -12.76
N GLY A 178 -1.58 0.67 -12.81
CA GLY A 178 -1.43 -0.29 -13.90
C GLY A 178 -0.13 -1.11 -13.86
N ASP A 179 0.69 -0.97 -12.81
CA ASP A 179 1.90 -1.77 -12.62
C ASP A 179 1.57 -3.09 -11.91
N VAL A 180 1.10 -4.04 -12.71
CA VAL A 180 0.68 -5.37 -12.25
C VAL A 180 1.84 -6.15 -11.63
N ASN A 181 3.07 -5.99 -12.14
CA ASN A 181 4.24 -6.71 -11.65
C ASN A 181 4.72 -6.16 -10.31
N ALA A 182 4.82 -4.83 -10.16
CA ALA A 182 5.13 -4.25 -8.85
C ALA A 182 4.06 -4.58 -7.81
N SER A 183 2.78 -4.61 -8.21
CA SER A 183 1.70 -5.05 -7.33
C SER A 183 1.93 -6.48 -6.83
N ALA A 184 2.27 -7.40 -7.74
CA ALA A 184 2.59 -8.79 -7.39
C ALA A 184 3.78 -8.90 -6.43
N ASP A 185 4.87 -8.15 -6.66
CA ASP A 185 6.04 -8.10 -5.77
C ASP A 185 5.63 -7.71 -4.34
N TYR A 186 4.84 -6.64 -4.20
CA TYR A 186 4.40 -6.15 -2.89
C TYR A 186 3.37 -7.08 -2.21
N ILE A 187 2.49 -7.74 -2.98
CA ILE A 187 1.62 -8.80 -2.44
C ILE A 187 2.47 -9.89 -1.78
N LEU A 188 3.52 -10.35 -2.45
CA LEU A 188 4.39 -11.39 -1.92
C LEU A 188 5.17 -10.94 -0.69
N GLN A 189 5.65 -9.71 -0.66
CA GLN A 189 6.28 -9.13 0.53
C GLN A 189 5.31 -9.12 1.72
N GLY A 190 4.04 -8.75 1.49
CA GLY A 190 3.01 -8.76 2.52
C GLY A 190 2.64 -10.15 3.01
N ILE A 191 2.53 -11.13 2.10
CA ILE A 191 2.28 -12.54 2.44
C ILE A 191 3.41 -13.09 3.31
N LYS A 192 4.67 -12.82 2.95
CA LYS A 192 5.84 -13.26 3.73
C LYS A 192 5.90 -12.64 5.12
N ALA A 193 5.40 -11.40 5.27
CA ALA A 193 5.34 -10.75 6.56
C ALA A 193 4.27 -11.41 7.47
N ASP A 194 3.05 -11.60 6.97
CA ASP A 194 2.00 -12.33 7.66
C ASP A 194 0.99 -12.90 6.64
N PRO A 195 0.99 -14.22 6.40
CA PRO A 195 0.11 -14.84 5.41
C PRO A 195 -1.32 -15.00 5.93
N THR A 196 -1.67 -14.53 7.12
CA THR A 196 -3.02 -14.70 7.70
C THR A 196 -3.85 -13.42 7.65
N GLN A 197 -3.29 -12.35 7.06
CA GLN A 197 -3.91 -11.03 7.05
C GLN A 197 -4.68 -10.75 5.76
N GLY A 198 -5.87 -10.17 5.93
CA GLY A 198 -6.94 -10.19 4.94
C GLY A 198 -6.89 -9.17 3.81
N THR A 199 -5.77 -8.44 3.62
CA THR A 199 -5.71 -7.41 2.55
C THR A 199 -5.28 -7.96 1.19
N ALA A 200 -4.58 -9.11 1.16
CA ALA A 200 -4.14 -9.76 -0.08
C ALA A 200 -5.26 -10.24 -1.04
N PRO A 201 -6.42 -10.79 -0.61
CA PRO A 201 -7.39 -11.37 -1.52
C PRO A 201 -8.00 -10.41 -2.55
N ASP A 202 -8.34 -9.18 -2.14
CA ASP A 202 -8.91 -8.18 -3.05
C ASP A 202 -7.91 -7.81 -4.15
N ILE A 203 -6.66 -7.54 -3.76
CA ILE A 203 -5.61 -7.12 -4.68
C ILE A 203 -5.22 -8.28 -5.63
N ILE A 204 -5.09 -9.52 -5.14
CA ILE A 204 -4.83 -10.70 -6.01
C ILE A 204 -5.96 -10.89 -7.03
N ASN A 205 -7.21 -10.66 -6.65
CA ASN A 205 -8.33 -10.73 -7.58
C ASN A 205 -8.32 -9.61 -8.62
N ARG A 206 -7.88 -8.40 -8.25
CA ARG A 206 -7.64 -7.31 -9.20
C ARG A 206 -6.48 -7.62 -10.15
N VAL A 207 -5.43 -8.29 -9.66
CA VAL A 207 -4.39 -8.88 -10.53
C VAL A 207 -5.02 -9.90 -11.47
N ALA A 208 -5.90 -10.79 -11.00
CA ALA A 208 -6.54 -11.80 -11.85
C ALA A 208 -7.41 -11.22 -12.99
N MET A 209 -7.97 -10.02 -12.79
CA MET A 209 -8.70 -9.28 -13.84
C MET A 209 -7.78 -8.78 -14.95
N ARG A 210 -6.47 -8.62 -14.68
CA ARG A 210 -5.46 -8.12 -15.62
C ARG A 210 -4.59 -9.25 -16.18
N ASP A 211 -4.15 -10.15 -15.31
CA ASP A 211 -3.30 -11.30 -15.60
C ASP A 211 -3.67 -12.47 -14.67
N ARG A 212 -4.48 -13.39 -15.20
CA ARG A 212 -4.95 -14.58 -14.48
C ARG A 212 -3.79 -15.53 -14.13
N THR A 213 -2.80 -15.67 -14.99
CA THR A 213 -1.66 -16.59 -14.79
C THR A 213 -0.76 -16.09 -13.67
N LEU A 214 -0.50 -14.78 -13.61
CA LEU A 214 0.23 -14.17 -12.49
C LEU A 214 -0.54 -14.30 -11.19
N ALA A 215 -1.86 -14.05 -11.19
CA ALA A 215 -2.67 -14.25 -10.00
C ALA A 215 -2.67 -15.71 -9.52
N ASP A 216 -2.70 -16.68 -10.42
CA ASP A 216 -2.58 -18.10 -10.06
C ASP A 216 -1.24 -18.41 -9.38
N ARG A 217 -0.13 -17.85 -9.88
CA ARG A 217 1.19 -17.97 -9.23
C ARG A 217 1.18 -17.35 -7.84
N LEU A 218 0.55 -16.19 -7.65
CA LEU A 218 0.41 -15.56 -6.33
C LEU A 218 -0.38 -16.43 -5.36
N ILE A 219 -1.48 -17.05 -5.81
CA ILE A 219 -2.28 -17.95 -4.96
C ILE A 219 -1.47 -19.20 -4.57
N LEU A 220 -0.70 -19.78 -5.50
CA LEU A 220 0.17 -20.93 -5.19
C LEU A 220 1.25 -20.57 -4.17
N GLN A 221 1.89 -19.41 -4.32
CA GLN A 221 2.88 -18.92 -3.36
C GLN A 221 2.24 -18.63 -2.01
N TYR A 222 1.05 -18.03 -1.98
CA TYR A 222 0.28 -17.84 -0.75
C TYR A 222 0.00 -19.15 -0.01
N ILE A 223 -0.46 -20.19 -0.72
CA ILE A 223 -0.70 -21.52 -0.14
C ILE A 223 0.62 -22.13 0.39
N SER A 224 1.73 -21.93 -0.33
CA SER A 224 3.05 -22.40 0.11
C SER A 224 3.49 -21.74 1.42
N GLU A 225 3.35 -20.43 1.53
CA GLU A 225 3.69 -19.68 2.76
C GLU A 225 2.77 -20.08 3.93
N LEU A 226 1.48 -20.29 3.66
CA LEU A 226 0.53 -20.80 4.66
C LEU A 226 0.91 -22.20 5.18
N ARG A 227 1.42 -23.10 4.34
CA ARG A 227 1.88 -24.44 4.78
C ARG A 227 3.02 -24.36 5.80
N GLY A 228 3.89 -23.37 5.67
CA GLY A 228 4.97 -23.12 6.62
C GLY A 228 4.52 -22.39 7.90
N PHE A 229 3.27 -21.92 7.95
CA PHE A 229 2.78 -21.07 9.01
C PHE A 229 1.97 -21.84 10.06
N PRO A 230 2.27 -21.71 11.37
CA PRO A 230 1.55 -22.41 12.42
C PRO A 230 0.18 -21.77 12.69
N ILE A 231 -0.82 -22.08 11.86
CA ILE A 231 -2.20 -21.64 12.08
C ILE A 231 -2.75 -22.12 13.43
N ASN A 232 -3.53 -21.27 14.08
CA ASN A 232 -3.98 -21.45 15.46
C ASN A 232 -5.38 -20.86 15.65
N SER A 233 -6.28 -21.62 16.29
CA SER A 233 -7.64 -21.18 16.59
C SER A 233 -7.69 -20.10 17.67
N GLY A 234 -6.74 -20.12 18.62
CA GLY A 234 -6.68 -19.20 19.76
C GLY A 234 -6.43 -17.74 19.37
N ASN A 235 -5.72 -17.50 18.25
CA ASN A 235 -5.54 -16.16 17.68
C ASN A 235 -6.35 -15.95 16.37
N GLN A 236 -7.24 -16.89 16.04
CA GLN A 236 -8.12 -16.88 14.87
C GLN A 236 -7.39 -16.80 13.53
N SER A 237 -6.10 -17.16 13.48
CA SER A 237 -5.34 -17.17 12.22
C SER A 237 -5.85 -18.23 11.25
N ASP A 238 -6.37 -19.33 11.76
CA ASP A 238 -7.07 -20.37 11.01
C ASP A 238 -8.28 -19.81 10.24
N VAL A 239 -9.17 -19.11 10.93
CA VAL A 239 -10.40 -18.54 10.37
C VAL A 239 -10.08 -17.55 9.26
N ARG A 240 -9.10 -16.66 9.50
CA ARG A 240 -8.71 -15.67 8.49
C ARG A 240 -8.05 -16.32 7.28
N ALA A 241 -7.13 -17.26 7.49
CA ALA A 241 -6.47 -17.97 6.39
C ALA A 241 -7.50 -18.70 5.51
N PHE A 242 -8.46 -19.40 6.11
CA PHE A 242 -9.52 -20.10 5.37
C PHE A 242 -10.45 -19.14 4.64
N PHE A 243 -10.83 -18.03 5.27
CA PHE A 243 -11.66 -17.00 4.62
C PHE A 243 -10.94 -16.39 3.40
N ILE A 244 -9.66 -16.05 3.54
CA ILE A 244 -8.83 -15.53 2.44
C ILE A 244 -8.77 -16.52 1.28
N LEU A 245 -8.43 -17.79 1.56
CA LEU A 245 -8.37 -18.83 0.53
C LEU A 245 -9.72 -19.02 -0.16
N SER A 246 -10.80 -19.10 0.59
CA SER A 246 -12.15 -19.19 0.01
C SER A 246 -12.46 -17.99 -0.89
N GLY A 247 -12.07 -16.78 -0.51
CA GLY A 247 -12.21 -15.57 -1.34
C GLY A 247 -11.34 -15.58 -2.61
N LEU A 248 -10.19 -16.24 -2.59
CA LEU A 248 -9.34 -16.41 -3.78
C LEU A 248 -9.89 -17.47 -4.74
N ILE A 249 -10.47 -18.53 -4.19
CA ILE A 249 -11.06 -19.63 -4.97
C ILE A 249 -12.46 -19.29 -5.49
N ARG A 250 -13.23 -18.54 -4.71
CA ARG A 250 -14.58 -18.06 -5.03
C ARG A 250 -14.64 -16.54 -4.87
N PRO A 251 -14.14 -15.75 -5.84
CA PRO A 251 -14.05 -14.29 -5.73
C PRO A 251 -15.38 -13.59 -5.41
N ARG A 252 -16.51 -14.17 -5.79
CA ARG A 252 -17.86 -13.67 -5.48
C ARG A 252 -18.17 -13.54 -3.97
N LEU A 253 -17.38 -14.16 -3.10
CA LEU A 253 -17.55 -14.04 -1.65
C LEU A 253 -17.09 -12.69 -1.11
N ILE A 254 -16.19 -12.01 -1.82
CA ILE A 254 -15.49 -10.80 -1.33
C ILE A 254 -15.56 -9.63 -2.31
N ILE A 255 -15.94 -9.88 -3.56
CA ILE A 255 -16.03 -8.88 -4.63
C ILE A 255 -17.46 -8.81 -5.13
N ASP A 256 -17.86 -7.61 -5.57
CA ASP A 256 -19.15 -7.36 -6.21
C ASP A 256 -19.45 -8.44 -7.26
N PRO A 257 -20.59 -9.16 -7.16
CA PRO A 257 -20.95 -10.23 -8.09
C PRO A 257 -21.04 -9.80 -9.56
N SER A 258 -21.18 -8.51 -9.84
CA SER A 258 -21.18 -7.95 -11.20
C SER A 258 -19.80 -7.99 -11.86
N ILE A 259 -18.72 -8.04 -11.06
CA ILE A 259 -17.35 -8.12 -11.55
C ILE A 259 -17.04 -9.57 -11.96
N LYS A 260 -16.78 -9.77 -13.25
CA LYS A 260 -16.42 -11.09 -13.79
C LYS A 260 -14.91 -11.32 -13.65
N ILE A 261 -14.54 -12.22 -12.74
CA ILE A 261 -13.17 -12.70 -12.58
C ILE A 261 -13.10 -14.15 -13.05
N GLN A 262 -12.10 -14.47 -13.87
CA GLN A 262 -11.89 -15.84 -14.31
C GLN A 262 -11.57 -16.73 -13.10
N PRO A 263 -12.15 -17.94 -13.03
CA PRO A 263 -11.86 -18.87 -11.94
C PRO A 263 -10.37 -19.25 -11.95
N PRO A 264 -9.79 -19.62 -10.79
CA PRO A 264 -8.41 -20.09 -10.75
C PRO A 264 -8.19 -21.36 -11.57
N GLY A 265 -6.96 -21.54 -12.05
CA GLY A 265 -6.55 -22.74 -12.76
C GLY A 265 -6.63 -24.02 -11.92
N SER A 266 -6.59 -25.17 -12.61
CA SER A 266 -6.70 -26.50 -11.98
C SER A 266 -5.60 -26.79 -10.95
N GLU A 267 -4.40 -26.28 -11.15
CA GLU A 267 -3.29 -26.42 -10.22
C GLU A 267 -3.56 -25.69 -8.89
N VAL A 268 -4.06 -24.46 -8.96
CA VAL A 268 -4.50 -23.69 -7.78
C VAL A 268 -5.59 -24.44 -7.03
N MET A 269 -6.59 -24.95 -7.74
CA MET A 269 -7.67 -25.72 -7.14
C MET A 269 -7.17 -26.97 -6.40
N ARG A 270 -6.22 -27.71 -7.01
CA ARG A 270 -5.60 -28.88 -6.36
C ARG A 270 -4.82 -28.48 -5.11
N ALA A 271 -3.98 -27.45 -5.20
CA ALA A 271 -3.19 -26.96 -4.07
C ALA A 271 -4.08 -26.50 -2.91
N TYR A 272 -5.18 -25.80 -3.21
CA TYR A 272 -6.16 -25.38 -2.21
C TYR A 272 -6.81 -26.57 -1.51
N ILE A 273 -7.32 -27.56 -2.26
CA ILE A 273 -7.98 -28.73 -1.68
C ILE A 273 -6.98 -29.51 -0.80
N SER A 274 -5.76 -29.75 -1.28
CA SER A 274 -4.72 -30.42 -0.50
C SER A 274 -4.40 -29.68 0.80
N TYR A 275 -4.17 -28.36 0.72
CA TYR A 275 -3.90 -27.55 1.89
C TYR A 275 -5.06 -27.58 2.90
N MET A 276 -6.31 -27.43 2.44
CA MET A 276 -7.47 -27.45 3.32
C MET A 276 -7.60 -28.79 4.03
N LEU A 277 -7.39 -29.92 3.35
CA LEU A 277 -7.43 -31.24 3.98
C LEU A 277 -6.33 -31.43 5.02
N GLU A 278 -5.09 -31.04 4.69
CA GLU A 278 -3.93 -31.11 5.58
C GLU A 278 -4.13 -30.24 6.83
N ALA A 279 -4.49 -28.96 6.64
CA ALA A 279 -4.69 -27.99 7.71
C ALA A 279 -5.83 -28.39 8.64
N LEU A 280 -6.95 -28.84 8.09
CA LEU A 280 -8.11 -29.27 8.87
C LEU A 280 -7.85 -30.54 9.67
N ASN A 281 -7.14 -31.51 9.08
CA ASN A 281 -6.73 -32.72 9.79
C ASN A 281 -5.77 -32.39 10.95
N MET A 282 -4.79 -31.51 10.71
CA MET A 282 -3.88 -31.04 11.75
C MET A 282 -4.61 -30.34 12.90
N LEU A 283 -5.57 -29.46 12.58
CA LEU A 283 -6.35 -28.75 13.60
C LEU A 283 -7.27 -29.69 14.39
N GLU A 284 -7.88 -30.68 13.74
CA GLU A 284 -8.70 -31.69 14.43
C GLU A 284 -7.86 -32.56 15.38
N GLN A 285 -6.63 -32.93 14.98
CA GLN A 285 -5.70 -33.68 15.85
C GLN A 285 -5.25 -32.84 17.04
N LYS A 286 -4.97 -31.54 16.83
CA LYS A 286 -4.53 -30.62 17.88
C LYS A 286 -5.66 -30.22 18.82
N GLU A 287 -6.87 -30.06 18.30
CA GLU A 287 -8.05 -29.59 19.03
C GLU A 287 -9.30 -30.42 18.69
N PRO A 288 -9.45 -31.64 19.25
CA PRO A 288 -10.57 -32.52 18.93
C PRO A 288 -11.94 -31.82 18.96
N GLY A 289 -12.77 -32.10 17.95
CA GLY A 289 -14.06 -31.45 17.70
C GLY A 289 -13.96 -30.11 16.96
N TYR A 290 -12.78 -29.71 16.48
CA TYR A 290 -12.59 -28.48 15.69
C TYR A 290 -13.53 -28.43 14.49
N LEU A 291 -13.57 -29.51 13.70
CA LEU A 291 -14.41 -29.61 12.51
C LEU A 291 -15.89 -29.44 12.84
N GLN A 292 -16.35 -30.04 13.92
CA GLN A 292 -17.73 -29.91 14.37
C GLN A 292 -18.06 -28.46 14.76
N ARG A 293 -17.17 -27.80 15.51
CA ARG A 293 -17.32 -26.39 15.93
C ARG A 293 -17.28 -25.43 14.74
N ARG A 294 -16.50 -25.73 13.70
CA ARG A 294 -16.27 -24.84 12.54
C ARG A 294 -17.06 -25.21 11.29
N ARG A 295 -17.91 -26.24 11.33
CA ARG A 295 -18.69 -26.73 10.18
C ARG A 295 -19.40 -25.62 9.39
N ARG A 296 -20.01 -24.64 10.05
CA ARG A 296 -20.70 -23.53 9.37
C ARG A 296 -19.76 -22.66 8.54
N LEU A 297 -18.55 -22.40 9.04
CA LEU A 297 -17.53 -21.61 8.34
C LEU A 297 -16.93 -22.39 7.16
N LEU A 298 -16.75 -23.71 7.32
CA LEU A 298 -16.15 -24.55 6.28
C LEU A 298 -17.10 -24.85 5.12
N LEU A 299 -18.41 -24.72 5.34
CA LEU A 299 -19.45 -25.01 4.35
C LEU A 299 -20.11 -23.76 3.74
N SER A 300 -19.77 -22.56 4.23
CA SER A 300 -20.15 -21.29 3.61
C SER A 300 -19.26 -20.98 2.41
#